data_AF-A0A9Q4MJ80-F1
#
_entry.id   AF-A0A9Q4MJ80-F1
#
_cell.length_a   1.000
_cell.length_b   1.000
_cell.length_c   1.000
_cell.angle_alpha   90.00
_cell.angle_beta   90.00
_cell.angle_gamma   90.00
#
_symmetry.space_group_name_H-M   'P 1'
#
loop_
_entity.id
_entity.type
_entity.pdbx_description
1 polymer ?
#
loop_
_entity_poly.entity_id
_entity_poly.type
_entity_poly.pdbx_seq_one_letter_code
_entity_poly.pdbx_strand_id
1 'polypeptide(L)'
;MLNLYAEALSTFSLLFEEAKSSSEIEPDAMMLATASLEGHPSVRTVLLKKFDARGFVFYSHLDSPKGRDLQNNPQAALLFLWRSLREAGVQVRIEGRVKQVLAEEADAYFASRPRQSQIGAWASMQSCPLGSPEEFQARLAEVKAMFEGRDVPRPEEWVGFRVVPRVFEFWYGASFRLHERWRYQADAAGYWRKFLLYP
;
A
#
# COMPACT_ATOMS: atom_id res chain seq x y z
N MET A 1 7.11 -28.71 9.21
CA MET A 1 7.41 -27.99 7.95
C MET A 1 7.50 -26.51 8.27
N LEU A 2 8.56 -25.83 7.83
CA LEU A 2 8.72 -24.40 8.05
C LEU A 2 7.59 -23.64 7.32
N ASN A 3 6.88 -22.77 8.01
CA ASN A 3 5.89 -21.90 7.37
C ASN A 3 6.62 -20.72 6.73
N LEU A 4 7.05 -20.89 5.47
CA LEU A 4 7.82 -19.89 4.73
C LEU A 4 7.08 -18.57 4.53
N TYR A 5 5.74 -18.56 4.53
CA TYR A 5 4.97 -17.32 4.51
C TYR A 5 5.13 -16.54 5.82
N ALA A 6 5.01 -17.23 6.96
CA ALA A 6 5.21 -16.62 8.27
C ALA A 6 6.66 -16.14 8.46
N GLU A 7 7.64 -16.89 7.94
CA GLU A 7 9.04 -16.46 7.90
C GLU A 7 9.19 -15.16 7.10
N ALA A 8 8.69 -15.10 5.85
CA ALA A 8 8.75 -13.89 5.02
C ALA A 8 8.05 -12.70 5.68
N LEU A 9 6.88 -12.91 6.27
CA LEU A 9 6.15 -11.86 6.99
C LEU A 9 6.93 -11.35 8.21
N SER A 10 7.59 -12.25 8.95
CA SER A 10 8.46 -11.89 10.06
C SER A 10 9.69 -11.11 9.59
N THR A 11 10.32 -11.51 8.47
CA THR A 11 11.43 -10.77 7.85
C THR A 11 10.99 -9.35 7.47
N PHE A 12 9.83 -9.19 6.84
CA PHE A 12 9.28 -7.86 6.55
C PHE A 12 9.08 -7.04 7.84
N SER A 13 8.46 -7.64 8.87
CA SER A 13 8.19 -6.95 10.14
C SER A 13 9.48 -6.43 10.77
N LEU A 14 10.54 -7.23 10.80
CA LEU A 14 11.84 -6.83 11.36
C LEU A 14 12.44 -5.65 10.59
N LEU A 15 12.45 -5.71 9.26
CA LEU A 15 12.99 -4.63 8.44
C LEU A 15 12.15 -3.35 8.52
N PHE A 16 10.83 -3.48 8.66
CA PHE A 16 9.94 -2.34 8.83
C PHE A 16 10.13 -1.67 10.18
N GLU A 17 10.36 -2.42 11.26
CA GLU A 17 10.78 -1.84 12.55
C GLU A 17 12.15 -1.16 12.45
N GLU A 18 13.11 -1.79 11.77
CA GLU A 18 14.43 -1.18 11.51
C GLU A 18 14.28 0.16 10.79
N ALA A 19 13.45 0.23 9.74
CA ALA A 19 13.14 1.45 9.01
C ALA A 19 12.45 2.52 9.84
N LYS A 20 11.53 2.15 10.72
CA LYS A 20 10.90 3.10 11.66
C LYS A 20 11.87 3.64 12.70
N SER A 21 12.90 2.89 13.04
CA SER A 21 13.93 3.29 14.00
C SER A 21 15.12 4.03 13.40
N SER A 22 15.23 4.08 12.07
CA SER A 22 16.33 4.75 11.36
C SER A 22 15.96 6.20 10.98
N SER A 23 16.83 6.84 10.20
CA SER A 23 16.55 8.14 9.58
C SER A 23 15.72 8.03 8.29
N GLU A 24 15.00 6.92 8.06
CA GLU A 24 14.15 6.75 6.88
C GLU A 24 12.96 7.70 6.95
N ILE A 25 12.74 8.45 5.87
CA ILE A 25 11.58 9.33 5.77
C ILE A 25 10.39 8.49 5.32
N GLU A 26 9.30 8.53 6.08
CA GLU A 26 8.04 7.86 5.77
C GLU A 26 8.23 6.36 5.47
N PRO A 27 8.70 5.56 6.45
CA PRO A 27 9.01 4.14 6.25
C PRO A 27 7.80 3.31 5.81
N ASP A 28 6.58 3.79 6.01
CA ASP A 28 5.33 3.20 5.54
C ASP A 28 4.99 3.54 4.08
N ALA A 29 5.75 4.41 3.41
CA ALA A 29 5.59 4.69 1.98
C ALA A 29 5.97 3.46 1.13
N MET A 30 5.11 3.16 0.16
CA MET A 30 5.33 2.09 -0.81
C MET A 30 4.83 2.48 -2.19
N MET A 31 5.54 2.03 -3.23
CA MET A 31 5.07 2.15 -4.60
C MET A 31 4.08 1.03 -4.88
N LEU A 32 2.86 1.39 -5.26
CA LEU A 32 1.81 0.49 -5.68
C LEU A 32 1.74 0.48 -7.21
N ALA A 33 2.11 -0.65 -7.80
CA ALA A 33 1.89 -0.93 -9.22
C ALA A 33 0.57 -1.70 -9.41
N THR A 34 -0.25 -1.19 -10.33
CA THR A 34 -1.49 -1.82 -10.83
C THR A 34 -1.43 -1.85 -12.35
N ALA A 35 -2.36 -2.58 -12.98
CA ALA A 35 -2.52 -2.53 -14.43
C ALA A 35 -3.99 -2.60 -14.82
N SER A 36 -4.35 -1.93 -15.91
CA SER A 36 -5.68 -2.05 -16.51
C SER A 36 -5.95 -3.48 -16.99
N LEU A 37 -7.19 -3.77 -17.38
CA LEU A 37 -7.56 -5.09 -17.91
C LEU A 37 -6.81 -5.42 -19.21
N GLU A 38 -6.45 -4.41 -19.99
CA GLU A 38 -5.68 -4.50 -21.23
C GLU A 38 -4.16 -4.64 -20.98
N GLY A 39 -3.73 -4.58 -19.71
CA GLY A 39 -2.33 -4.75 -19.32
C GLY A 39 -1.51 -3.46 -19.32
N HIS A 40 -2.14 -2.28 -19.34
CA HIS A 40 -1.42 -1.01 -19.21
C HIS A 40 -1.00 -0.77 -17.74
N PRO A 41 0.31 -0.74 -17.42
CA PRO A 41 0.75 -0.57 -16.04
C PRO A 41 0.66 0.89 -15.59
N SER A 42 0.40 1.09 -14.30
CA SER A 42 0.44 2.39 -13.62
C SER A 42 1.03 2.24 -12.23
N VAL A 43 1.83 3.21 -11.80
CA VAL A 43 2.49 3.22 -10.49
C VAL A 43 2.30 4.56 -9.79
N ARG A 44 2.18 4.52 -8.46
CA ARG A 44 2.14 5.69 -7.59
C ARG A 44 2.52 5.30 -6.17
N THR A 45 2.92 6.26 -5.35
CA THR A 45 3.14 6.05 -3.92
C THR A 45 1.81 5.99 -3.17
N VAL A 46 1.70 5.05 -2.23
CA VAL A 46 0.65 4.96 -1.22
C VAL A 46 1.29 4.61 0.13
N LEU A 47 0.52 4.69 1.21
CA LEU A 47 1.01 4.40 2.54
C LEU A 47 0.47 3.07 3.05
N LEU A 48 1.34 2.23 3.58
CA LEU A 48 1.00 1.04 4.35
C LEU A 48 0.33 1.47 5.65
N LYS A 49 -0.90 1.02 5.90
CA LYS A 49 -1.63 1.37 7.13
C LYS A 49 -1.77 0.22 8.11
N LYS A 50 -1.69 -1.01 7.61
CA LYS A 50 -1.68 -2.22 8.43
C LYS A 50 -1.09 -3.36 7.64
N PHE A 51 -0.39 -4.27 8.30
CA PHE A 51 -0.14 -5.60 7.76
C PHE A 51 -0.32 -6.64 8.85
N ASP A 52 -0.78 -7.82 8.48
CA ASP A 52 -0.90 -8.98 9.35
C ASP A 52 -0.80 -10.26 8.52
N ALA A 53 -1.08 -11.42 9.12
CA ALA A 53 -1.04 -12.72 8.43
C ALA A 53 -1.92 -12.77 7.17
N ARG A 54 -2.91 -11.88 7.02
CA ARG A 54 -3.82 -11.82 5.88
C ARG A 54 -3.27 -10.98 4.72
N GLY A 55 -2.29 -10.11 4.95
CA GLY A 55 -1.66 -9.27 3.93
C GLY A 55 -1.48 -7.80 4.32
N PHE A 56 -1.29 -6.94 3.31
CA PHE A 56 -0.87 -5.54 3.44
C PHE A 56 -1.99 -4.59 3.02
N VAL A 57 -2.35 -3.64 3.88
CA VAL A 57 -3.52 -2.78 3.73
C VAL A 57 -3.12 -1.33 3.46
N PHE A 58 -3.72 -0.73 2.43
CA PHE A 58 -3.74 0.70 2.17
C PHE A 58 -5.17 1.16 1.88
N TYR A 59 -5.43 2.46 1.92
CA TYR A 59 -6.78 3.00 1.70
C TYR A 59 -6.80 4.00 0.55
N SER A 60 -7.87 4.00 -0.24
CA SER A 60 -8.00 4.87 -1.40
C SER A 60 -9.44 4.97 -1.92
N HIS A 61 -9.61 5.81 -2.92
CA HIS A 61 -10.86 6.00 -3.65
C HIS A 61 -11.02 4.96 -4.78
N LEU A 62 -12.18 4.32 -4.85
CA LEU A 62 -12.55 3.33 -5.88
C LEU A 62 -12.59 3.93 -7.29
N ASP A 63 -13.02 5.18 -7.39
CA ASP A 63 -13.15 5.92 -8.63
C ASP A 63 -11.83 6.43 -9.21
N SER A 64 -10.73 6.36 -8.44
CA SER A 64 -9.38 6.68 -8.93
C SER A 64 -8.85 5.64 -9.93
N PRO A 65 -7.86 5.96 -10.78
CA PRO A 65 -7.27 5.00 -11.73
C PRO A 65 -6.83 3.68 -11.08
N LYS A 66 -6.15 3.74 -9.92
CA LYS A 66 -5.76 2.53 -9.17
C LYS A 66 -6.98 1.75 -8.66
N GLY A 67 -8.04 2.45 -8.25
CA GLY A 67 -9.26 1.82 -7.76
C GLY A 67 -10.01 1.10 -8.89
N ARG A 68 -10.06 1.69 -10.08
CA ARG A 68 -10.62 1.07 -11.29
C ARG A 68 -9.78 -0.12 -11.75
N ASP A 69 -8.45 0.01 -11.78
CA ASP A 69 -7.56 -1.11 -12.10
C ASP A 69 -7.81 -2.28 -11.16
N LEU A 70 -7.86 -2.05 -9.85
CA LEU A 70 -8.01 -3.11 -8.84
C LEU A 70 -9.39 -3.77 -8.82
N GLN A 71 -10.43 -3.07 -9.30
CA GLN A 71 -11.76 -3.66 -9.48
C GLN A 71 -11.80 -4.62 -10.69
N ASN A 72 -11.12 -4.26 -11.78
CA ASN A 72 -11.16 -5.03 -13.04
C ASN A 72 -10.04 -6.09 -13.13
N ASN A 73 -8.90 -5.83 -12.52
CA ASN A 73 -7.71 -6.68 -12.47
C ASN A 73 -7.15 -6.68 -11.04
N PRO A 74 -7.62 -7.58 -10.15
CA PRO A 74 -7.30 -7.56 -8.72
C PRO A 74 -5.91 -8.13 -8.42
N GLN A 75 -4.88 -7.55 -9.06
CA GLN A 75 -3.47 -7.88 -8.91
C GLN A 75 -2.70 -6.60 -8.61
N ALA A 76 -1.76 -6.69 -7.68
CA ALA A 76 -0.87 -5.57 -7.36
C ALA A 76 0.54 -6.05 -7.04
N ALA A 77 1.49 -5.16 -7.28
CA ALA A 77 2.82 -5.24 -6.70
C ALA A 77 3.07 -4.03 -5.80
N LEU A 78 3.71 -4.27 -4.66
CA LEU A 78 4.17 -3.27 -3.72
C LEU A 78 5.70 -3.27 -3.74
N LEU A 79 6.30 -2.09 -3.68
CA LEU A 79 7.75 -1.94 -3.50
C LEU A 79 8.02 -0.94 -2.38
N PHE A 80 8.72 -1.41 -1.35
CA PHE A 80 9.33 -0.60 -0.31
C PHE A 80 10.80 -0.40 -0.65
N LEU A 81 11.27 0.84 -0.56
CA LEU A 81 12.67 1.17 -0.74
C LEU A 81 13.11 1.99 0.48
N TRP A 82 13.87 1.36 1.37
CA TRP A 82 14.44 2.01 2.54
C TRP A 82 15.92 2.26 2.28
N ARG A 83 16.24 3.48 1.83
CA ARG A 83 17.57 3.85 1.36
C ARG A 83 18.56 4.05 2.51
N SER A 84 18.05 4.42 3.68
CA SER A 84 18.85 4.68 4.89
C SER A 84 19.19 3.41 5.67
N LEU A 85 18.60 2.27 5.30
CA LEU A 85 18.79 1.02 6.02
C LEU A 85 20.13 0.40 5.62
N ARG A 86 20.93 0.05 6.64
CA ARG A 86 22.22 -0.64 6.48
C ARG A 86 23.17 0.17 5.59
N GLU A 87 24.25 -0.45 5.11
CA GLU A 87 25.27 0.26 4.32
C GLU A 87 24.79 0.67 2.91
N ALA A 88 23.86 -0.08 2.31
CA ALA A 88 23.52 0.07 0.89
C ALA A 88 22.01 -0.02 0.59
N GLY A 89 21.16 0.16 1.59
CA GLY A 89 19.71 0.14 1.45
C GLY A 89 19.10 -1.26 1.46
N VAL A 90 17.80 -1.30 1.70
CA VAL A 90 16.96 -2.49 1.63
C VAL A 90 15.77 -2.22 0.74
N GLN A 91 15.44 -3.17 -0.12
CA GLN A 91 14.24 -3.14 -0.93
C GLN A 91 13.40 -4.38 -0.66
N VAL A 92 12.09 -4.20 -0.48
CA VAL A 92 11.15 -5.32 -0.36
C VAL A 92 10.09 -5.21 -1.45
N ARG A 93 9.91 -6.28 -2.22
CA ARG A 93 8.81 -6.41 -3.18
C ARG A 93 7.80 -7.42 -2.67
N ILE A 94 6.52 -7.11 -2.83
CA ILE A 94 5.40 -7.99 -2.50
C ILE A 94 4.47 -8.03 -3.71
N GLU A 95 4.11 -9.21 -4.18
CA GLU A 95 3.17 -9.38 -5.30
C GLU A 95 2.01 -10.24 -4.84
N GLY A 96 0.79 -9.89 -5.21
CA GLY A 96 -0.38 -10.60 -4.71
C GLY A 96 -1.71 -10.18 -5.31
N ARG A 97 -2.74 -10.97 -4.99
CA ARG A 97 -4.12 -10.62 -5.30
C ARG A 97 -4.60 -9.54 -4.34
N VAL A 98 -5.44 -8.64 -4.83
CA VAL A 98 -6.06 -7.60 -4.02
C VAL A 98 -7.48 -7.97 -3.65
N LYS A 99 -7.86 -7.70 -2.41
CA LYS A 99 -9.24 -7.77 -1.92
C LYS A 99 -9.61 -6.44 -1.27
N GLN A 100 -10.86 -6.03 -1.37
CA GLN A 100 -11.34 -4.96 -0.50
C GLN A 100 -11.40 -5.49 0.95
N VAL A 101 -11.08 -4.62 1.92
CA VAL A 101 -11.31 -4.92 3.34
C VAL A 101 -12.81 -4.82 3.65
N LEU A 102 -13.21 -5.35 4.80
CA LEU A 102 -14.59 -5.20 5.27
C LEU A 102 -14.94 -3.72 5.50
N ALA A 103 -16.20 -3.35 5.28
CA ALA A 103 -16.66 -1.97 5.46
C ALA A 103 -16.36 -1.47 6.87
N GLU A 104 -16.55 -2.32 7.88
CA GLU A 104 -16.30 -2.02 9.28
C GLU A 104 -14.80 -1.79 9.57
N GLU A 105 -13.91 -2.51 8.88
CA GLU A 105 -12.45 -2.29 8.97
C GLU A 105 -12.08 -0.90 8.38
N ALA A 106 -12.72 -0.52 7.28
CA ALA A 106 -12.52 0.78 6.65
C ALA A 106 -13.15 1.93 7.45
N ASP A 107 -14.34 1.75 8.02
CA ASP A 107 -15.01 2.72 8.87
C ASP A 107 -14.19 3.02 10.13
N ALA A 108 -13.71 1.97 10.80
CA ALA A 108 -12.89 2.11 12.00
C ALA A 108 -11.58 2.88 11.71
N TYR A 109 -10.90 2.55 10.61
CA TYR A 109 -9.69 3.29 10.22
C TYR A 109 -9.99 4.73 9.79
N PHE A 110 -11.09 4.97 9.05
CA PHE A 110 -11.46 6.32 8.63
C PHE A 110 -11.75 7.23 9.83
N ALA A 111 -12.52 6.72 10.81
CA ALA A 111 -12.84 7.43 12.04
C ALA A 111 -11.59 7.80 12.87
N SER A 112 -10.51 7.01 12.80
CA SER A 112 -9.26 7.30 13.51
C SER A 112 -8.38 8.35 12.82
N ARG A 113 -8.70 8.76 11.58
CA ARG A 113 -7.90 9.77 10.84
C ARG A 113 -8.12 11.15 11.43
N PRO A 114 -7.12 12.08 11.32
CA PRO A 114 -7.35 13.48 11.64
C PRO A 114 -8.55 14.03 10.87
N ARG A 115 -9.37 14.87 11.51
CA ARG A 115 -10.59 15.43 10.90
C ARG A 115 -10.33 16.05 9.52
N GLN A 116 -9.24 16.79 9.35
CA GLN A 116 -8.88 17.38 8.05
C GLN A 116 -8.64 16.33 6.96
N SER A 117 -8.12 15.15 7.31
CA SER A 117 -7.97 14.02 6.40
C SER A 117 -9.29 13.36 6.03
N GLN A 118 -10.27 13.34 6.95
CA GLN A 118 -11.63 12.87 6.67
C GLN A 118 -12.35 13.83 5.72
N ILE A 119 -12.30 15.14 5.99
CA ILE A 119 -12.84 16.20 5.13
C ILE A 119 -12.18 16.16 3.74
N GLY A 120 -10.86 15.98 3.68
CA GLY A 120 -10.14 15.87 2.41
C GLY A 120 -10.58 14.67 1.57
N ALA A 121 -10.94 13.54 2.19
CA ALA A 121 -11.47 12.39 1.47
C ALA A 121 -12.84 12.68 0.85
N TRP A 122 -13.73 13.40 1.55
CA TRP A 122 -15.02 13.82 0.98
C TRP A 122 -14.87 14.86 -0.13
N ALA A 123 -13.98 15.83 0.04
CA ALA A 123 -13.80 16.91 -0.92
C ALA A 123 -13.12 16.45 -2.22
N SER A 124 -12.28 15.41 -2.14
CA SER A 124 -11.44 14.94 -3.25
C SER A 124 -12.20 14.06 -4.23
N MET A 125 -12.31 14.51 -5.48
CA MET A 125 -12.60 13.67 -6.64
C MET A 125 -11.27 13.13 -7.17
N GLN A 126 -10.74 12.10 -6.51
CA GLN A 126 -9.34 11.71 -6.66
C GLN A 126 -8.99 11.37 -8.12
N SER A 127 -8.02 12.11 -8.67
CA SER A 127 -7.50 11.98 -10.04
C SER A 127 -8.42 12.48 -11.16
N CYS A 128 -9.54 13.13 -10.83
CA CYS A 128 -10.26 13.93 -11.81
C CYS A 128 -9.50 15.23 -12.12
N PRO A 129 -9.60 15.78 -13.34
CA PRO A 129 -9.08 17.11 -13.64
C PRO A 129 -9.67 18.15 -12.69
N LEU A 130 -8.82 19.03 -12.17
CA LEU A 130 -9.19 20.16 -11.31
C LEU A 130 -9.03 21.44 -12.13
N GLY A 131 -10.06 22.29 -12.16
CA GLY A 131 -10.03 23.53 -12.94
C GLY A 131 -9.06 24.56 -12.35
N SER A 132 -9.04 24.70 -11.02
CA SER A 132 -8.08 25.55 -10.32
C SER A 132 -7.86 25.13 -8.86
N PRO A 133 -6.76 25.57 -8.21
CA PRO A 133 -6.57 25.36 -6.77
C PRO A 133 -7.71 25.90 -5.90
N GLU A 134 -8.33 27.02 -6.30
CA GLU A 134 -9.44 27.67 -5.57
C GLU A 134 -10.70 26.79 -5.59
N GLU A 135 -10.96 26.07 -6.68
CA GLU A 135 -12.06 25.12 -6.76
C GLU A 135 -11.94 24.04 -5.67
N PHE A 136 -10.73 23.52 -5.43
CA PHE A 136 -10.53 22.54 -4.37
C PHE A 136 -10.67 23.14 -2.97
N GLN A 137 -10.21 24.38 -2.76
CA GLN A 137 -10.42 25.07 -1.49
C GLN A 137 -11.90 25.33 -1.20
N ALA A 138 -12.69 25.69 -2.23
CA ALA A 138 -14.12 25.84 -2.11
C ALA A 138 -14.80 24.53 -1.70
N ARG A 139 -14.47 23.40 -2.37
CA ARG A 139 -14.99 22.07 -1.99
C ARG A 139 -14.61 21.68 -0.55
N LEU A 140 -13.38 21.97 -0.11
CA LEU A 140 -12.97 21.73 1.27
C LEU A 140 -13.81 22.54 2.26
N ALA A 141 -14.09 23.81 1.96
CA ALA A 141 -14.92 24.67 2.80
C ALA A 141 -16.38 24.19 2.87
N GLU A 142 -16.96 23.81 1.72
CA GLU A 142 -18.31 23.24 1.63
C GLU A 142 -18.46 21.97 2.48
N VAL A 143 -17.54 21.02 2.33
CA VAL A 143 -17.55 19.77 3.11
C VAL A 143 -17.30 20.05 4.59
N LYS A 144 -16.42 21.00 4.93
CA LYS A 144 -16.18 21.39 6.32
C LYS A 144 -17.45 21.97 6.96
N ALA A 145 -18.18 22.83 6.26
CA ALA A 145 -19.46 23.37 6.72
C ALA A 145 -20.52 22.27 6.81
N MET A 146 -20.57 21.35 5.84
CA MET A 146 -21.47 20.21 5.85
C MET A 146 -21.33 19.38 7.12
N PHE A 147 -20.12 19.14 7.61
CA PHE A 147 -19.91 18.32 8.82
C PHE A 147 -19.64 19.13 10.09
N GLU A 148 -19.84 20.45 10.10
CA GLU A 148 -19.58 21.27 11.27
C GLU A 148 -20.34 20.77 12.52
N GLY A 149 -19.62 20.62 13.64
CA GLY A 149 -20.17 20.10 14.90
C GLY A 149 -20.58 18.62 14.86
N ARG A 150 -20.32 17.89 13.77
CA ARG A 150 -20.71 16.48 13.57
C ARG A 150 -19.52 15.60 13.21
N ASP A 151 -19.67 14.31 13.41
CA ASP A 151 -18.72 13.31 12.90
C ASP A 151 -18.77 13.25 11.38
N VAL A 152 -17.63 12.95 10.77
CA VAL A 152 -17.51 12.78 9.31
C VAL A 152 -17.56 11.27 9.03
N PRO A 153 -18.65 10.72 8.48
CA PRO A 153 -18.70 9.32 8.09
C PRO A 153 -17.73 9.06 6.94
N ARG A 154 -17.35 7.82 6.70
CA ARG A 154 -16.54 7.45 5.53
C ARG A 154 -17.38 7.61 4.25
N PRO A 155 -16.87 8.24 3.17
CA PRO A 155 -17.50 8.19 1.85
C PRO A 155 -17.59 6.74 1.36
N GLU A 156 -18.67 6.36 0.67
CA GLU A 156 -18.87 4.99 0.19
C GLU A 156 -17.74 4.54 -0.75
N GLU A 157 -17.25 5.45 -1.60
CA GLU A 157 -16.19 5.21 -2.58
C GLU A 157 -14.80 5.12 -1.94
N TRP A 158 -14.65 5.53 -0.68
CA TRP A 158 -13.38 5.45 0.04
C TRP A 158 -13.27 4.10 0.75
N VAL A 159 -12.37 3.24 0.30
CA VAL A 159 -12.25 1.85 0.78
C VAL A 159 -10.83 1.50 1.20
N GLY A 160 -10.68 0.37 1.88
CA GLY A 160 -9.38 -0.28 2.09
C GLY A 160 -9.15 -1.40 1.10
N PHE A 161 -7.92 -1.52 0.62
CA PHE A 161 -7.44 -2.60 -0.22
C PHE A 161 -6.38 -3.40 0.53
N ARG A 162 -6.51 -4.73 0.50
CA ARG A 162 -5.54 -5.67 1.04
C ARG A 162 -4.86 -6.44 -0.08
N VAL A 163 -3.54 -6.30 -0.19
CA VAL A 163 -2.70 -7.16 -1.02
C VAL A 163 -2.38 -8.44 -0.25
N VAL A 164 -2.88 -9.58 -0.73
CA VAL A 164 -2.63 -10.92 -0.18
C VAL A 164 -1.39 -11.51 -0.86
N PRO A 165 -0.24 -11.61 -0.17
CA PRO A 165 1.01 -11.95 -0.81
C PRO A 165 1.02 -13.36 -1.38
N ARG A 166 1.60 -13.46 -2.57
CA ARG A 166 1.96 -14.70 -3.26
C ARG A 166 3.46 -14.76 -3.55
N VAL A 167 4.11 -13.59 -3.51
CA VAL A 167 5.55 -13.43 -3.61
C VAL A 167 6.00 -12.40 -2.57
N PHE A 168 7.12 -12.68 -1.93
CA PHE A 168 7.98 -11.69 -1.30
C PHE A 168 9.36 -11.76 -1.96
N GLU A 169 10.00 -10.63 -2.19
CA GLU A 169 11.42 -10.57 -2.55
C GLU A 169 12.10 -9.56 -1.63
N PHE A 170 13.13 -10.01 -0.91
CA PHE A 170 13.97 -9.18 -0.07
C PHE A 170 15.30 -8.99 -0.80
N TRP A 171 15.62 -7.74 -1.06
CA TRP A 171 16.86 -7.32 -1.69
C TRP A 171 17.67 -6.53 -0.66
N TYR A 172 18.92 -6.92 -0.48
CA TYR A 172 19.85 -6.27 0.43
C TYR A 172 21.01 -5.68 -0.39
N GLY A 173 21.20 -4.38 -0.27
CA GLY A 173 22.27 -3.67 -0.95
C GLY A 173 23.64 -4.16 -0.50
N ALA A 174 24.59 -4.15 -1.42
CA ALA A 174 25.96 -4.55 -1.17
C ALA A 174 26.91 -3.81 -2.10
N SER A 175 28.18 -3.73 -1.72
CA SER A 175 29.25 -3.16 -2.55
C SER A 175 29.37 -3.89 -3.90
N PHE A 176 29.87 -3.17 -4.91
CA PHE A 176 30.11 -3.69 -6.26
C PHE A 176 28.88 -4.28 -6.98
N ARG A 177 27.67 -3.93 -6.52
CA ARG A 177 26.39 -4.44 -7.05
C ARG A 177 26.16 -5.94 -6.87
N LEU A 178 26.88 -6.57 -5.95
CA LEU A 178 26.75 -8.00 -5.62
C LEU A 178 25.67 -8.20 -4.54
N HIS A 179 24.45 -7.75 -4.86
CA HIS A 179 23.32 -7.74 -3.94
C HIS A 179 22.85 -9.14 -3.54
N GLU A 180 22.34 -9.28 -2.32
CA GLU A 180 21.68 -10.50 -1.86
C GLU A 180 20.19 -10.41 -2.11
N ARG A 181 19.60 -11.43 -2.74
CA ARG A 181 18.19 -11.44 -3.13
C ARG A 181 17.51 -12.75 -2.73
N TRP A 182 16.60 -12.69 -1.77
CA TRP A 182 15.79 -13.83 -1.34
C TRP A 182 14.36 -13.70 -1.84
N ARG A 183 13.87 -14.70 -2.57
CA ARG A 183 12.49 -14.77 -3.04
C ARG A 183 11.73 -15.87 -2.32
N TYR A 184 10.58 -15.52 -1.76
CA TYR A 184 9.58 -16.44 -1.23
C TYR A 184 8.40 -16.43 -2.17
N GLN A 185 7.96 -17.58 -2.67
CA GLN A 185 6.88 -17.64 -3.66
C GLN A 185 5.97 -18.85 -3.45
N ALA A 186 4.66 -18.61 -3.52
CA ALA A 186 3.65 -19.65 -3.54
C ALA A 186 3.35 -20.12 -4.97
N ASP A 187 3.31 -21.43 -5.17
CA ASP A 187 2.76 -22.04 -6.39
C ASP A 187 1.22 -22.00 -6.39
N ALA A 188 0.58 -22.41 -7.50
CA ALA A 188 -0.88 -22.37 -7.65
C ALA A 188 -1.64 -23.11 -6.53
N ALA A 189 -1.06 -24.16 -5.95
CA ALA A 189 -1.64 -24.93 -4.85
C ALA A 189 -1.40 -24.29 -3.47
N GLY A 190 -0.58 -23.23 -3.40
CA GLY A 190 -0.27 -22.50 -2.17
C GLY A 190 0.97 -23.01 -1.45
N TYR A 191 1.74 -23.92 -2.05
CA TYR A 191 3.01 -24.37 -1.48
C TYR A 191 4.07 -23.29 -1.70
N TRP A 192 4.71 -22.90 -0.61
CA TRP A 192 5.76 -21.90 -0.63
C TRP A 192 7.13 -22.52 -0.88
N ARG A 193 7.94 -21.80 -1.64
CA ARG A 193 9.37 -22.09 -1.85
C ARG A 193 10.19 -20.84 -1.61
N LYS A 194 11.43 -21.04 -1.15
CA LYS A 194 12.42 -19.98 -0.92
C LYS A 194 13.58 -20.19 -1.89
N PHE A 195 14.01 -19.11 -2.54
CA PHE A 195 15.08 -19.09 -3.53
C PHE A 195 16.08 -17.99 -3.19
N LEU A 196 17.36 -18.28 -3.42
CA LEU A 196 18.39 -17.24 -3.58
C LEU A 196 18.48 -16.89 -5.06
N LEU A 197 18.43 -15.60 -5.39
CA LEU A 197 18.52 -15.10 -6.76
C LEU A 197 19.89 -14.47 -6.99
N TYR A 198 20.37 -14.53 -8.23
CA TYR A 198 21.47 -13.66 -8.66
C TYR A 198 21.04 -12.18 -8.56
N PRO A 199 21.98 -11.26 -8.24
CA PRO A 199 21.72 -9.84 -8.15
C PRO A 199 21.11 -9.27 -9.44
#